data_AF-A0A392TKS1-F1
#
_entry.id   AF-A0A392TKS1-F1
#
_cell.length_a   1.000
_cell.length_b   1.000
_cell.length_c   1.000
_cell.angle_alpha   90.00
_cell.angle_beta   90.00
_cell.angle_gamma   90.00
#
_symmetry.space_group_name_H-M   'P 1'
#
loop_
_entity.id
_entity.type
_entity.pdbx_description
1 polymer ?
#
loop_
_entity_poly.entity_id
_entity_poly.type
_entity_poly.pdbx_seq_one_letter_code
_entity_poly.pdbx_strand_id
1 'polypeptide(L)' 'MSSSSTCVQSPALPAIKQICLMLCMETKELMENIADFLEFVKELNDYSWRLDKNEKRFLECVLRFQ' A
#
# COMPACT_ATOMS: atom_id res chain seq x y z
N MET A 1 -14.44 27.28 17.56
CA MET A 1 -14.57 26.83 16.15
C MET A 1 -13.48 25.80 15.91
N SER A 2 -13.80 24.52 16.05
CA SER A 2 -12.84 23.45 15.83
C SER A 2 -12.96 23.04 14.37
N SER A 3 -12.03 23.49 13.54
CA SER A 3 -11.91 23.05 12.15
C SER A 3 -11.67 21.55 12.14
N SER A 4 -12.75 20.77 12.01
CA SER A 4 -12.67 19.38 11.61
C SER A 4 -12.21 19.40 10.16
N SER A 5 -10.89 19.43 9.96
CA SER A 5 -10.35 18.99 8.69
C SER A 5 -10.77 17.53 8.59
N THR A 6 -11.76 17.25 7.76
CA THR A 6 -11.91 15.93 7.16
C THR A 6 -10.58 15.67 6.47
N CYS A 7 -9.66 15.06 7.21
CA CYS A 7 -8.38 14.58 6.72
C CYS A 7 -8.76 13.62 5.61
N VAL A 8 -8.68 14.09 4.37
CA VAL A 8 -8.98 13.29 3.18
C VAL A 8 -7.97 12.16 3.25
N GLN A 9 -8.42 10.97 3.66
CA GLN A 9 -7.53 9.84 3.79
C GLN A 9 -6.87 9.60 2.43
N SER A 10 -5.57 9.34 2.46
CA SER A 10 -4.80 9.07 1.24
C SER A 10 -5.54 8.01 0.41
N PRO A 11 -5.74 8.24 -0.89
CA PRO A 11 -6.40 7.25 -1.76
C PRO A 11 -5.61 5.94 -1.83
N ALA A 12 -4.32 5.96 -1.48
CA ALA A 12 -3.45 4.80 -1.42
C ALA A 12 -3.55 4.00 -0.11
N LEU A 13 -4.18 4.57 0.93
CA LEU A 13 -4.26 3.94 2.25
C LEU A 13 -4.92 2.54 2.23
N PRO A 14 -5.98 2.28 1.43
CA PRO A 14 -6.54 0.94 1.31
C PRO A 14 -5.51 -0.08 0.77
N ALA A 15 -4.83 0.25 -0.34
CA ALA A 15 -3.80 -0.62 -0.92
C ALA A 15 -2.64 -0.87 0.06
N ILE A 16 -2.15 0.18 0.74
CA ILE A 16 -1.09 0.05 1.76
C ILE A 16 -1.52 -0.89 2.89
N LYS A 17 -2.76 -0.77 3.38
CA LYS A 17 -3.28 -1.65 4.44
C LYS A 17 -3.33 -3.10 3.98
N GLN A 18 -3.79 -3.36 2.75
CA GLN A 18 -3.85 -4.72 2.22
C GLN A 18 -2.45 -5.32 2.05
N ILE A 19 -1.50 -4.56 1.47
CA ILE A 19 -0.10 -5.01 1.34
C ILE A 19 0.48 -5.36 2.72
N CYS A 20 0.26 -4.52 3.74
CA CYS A 20 0.72 -4.81 5.09
C CYS A 20 0.09 -6.09 5.67
N LEU A 21 -1.21 -6.30 5.49
CA LEU A 21 -1.89 -7.51 5.95
C LEU A 21 -1.32 -8.77 5.28
N MET A 22 -1.09 -8.72 3.98
CA MET A 22 -0.52 -9.84 3.22
C MET A 22 0.93 -10.12 3.62
N LEU A 23 1.73 -9.09 3.88
CA LEU A 23 3.11 -9.25 4.39
C LEU A 23 3.16 -9.85 5.81
N CYS A 24 2.05 -9.84 6.55
CA CYS A 24 1.92 -10.52 7.85
C CYS A 24 1.46 -11.98 7.75
N MET A 25 1.07 -12.47 6.56
CA MET A 25 0.67 -13.85 6.35
C MET A 25 1.86 -14.81 6.40
N GLU A 26 1.59 -16.11 6.55
CA GLU A 26 2.62 -17.12 6.38
C GLU A 26 3.15 -17.10 4.94
N THR A 27 4.44 -17.38 4.75
CA THR A 27 5.09 -17.33 3.43
C THR A 27 4.35 -18.18 2.38
N LYS A 28 3.81 -19.35 2.75
CA LYS A 28 3.06 -20.20 1.82
C LYS A 28 1.76 -19.53 1.37
N GLU A 29 1.00 -18.98 2.31
CA GLU A 29 -0.24 -18.26 2.03
C GLU A 29 0.02 -17.00 1.20
N LEU A 30 1.09 -16.26 1.48
CA LEU A 30 1.51 -15.11 0.67
C LEU A 30 1.85 -15.53 -0.77
N MET A 31 2.56 -16.65 -0.94
CA MET A 31 2.93 -17.16 -2.27
C MET A 31 1.71 -17.64 -3.06
N GLU A 32 0.70 -18.21 -2.40
CA GLU A 32 -0.58 -18.58 -3.02
C GLU A 32 -1.37 -17.35 -3.48
N ASN A 33 -1.28 -16.23 -2.75
CA ASN A 33 -1.96 -14.98 -3.05
C ASN A 33 -1.05 -13.93 -3.73
N ILE A 34 0.05 -14.34 -4.38
CA ILE A 34 1.04 -13.39 -4.92
C ILE A 34 0.47 -12.51 -6.05
N ALA A 35 -0.53 -12.99 -6.78
CA ALA A 35 -1.20 -12.21 -7.82
C ALA A 35 -1.95 -11.00 -7.22
N ASP A 36 -2.72 -11.23 -6.15
CA ASP A 36 -3.45 -10.18 -5.44
C ASP A 36 -2.47 -9.18 -4.81
N PHE A 37 -1.36 -9.68 -4.25
CA PHE A 37 -0.30 -8.82 -3.72
C PHE A 37 0.23 -7.87 -4.81
N LEU A 38 0.56 -8.40 -5.98
CA LEU A 38 1.04 -7.60 -7.12
C LEU A 38 -0.01 -6.62 -7.64
N GLU A 39 -1.29 -6.98 -7.59
CA GLU A 39 -2.38 -6.07 -7.95
C GLU A 39 -2.45 -4.86 -6.99
N PHE A 40 -2.36 -5.08 -5.68
CA PHE A 40 -2.30 -3.96 -4.72
C PHE A 40 -1.03 -3.12 -4.85
N VAL A 41 0.12 -3.73 -5.17
CA VAL A 41 1.36 -2.98 -5.43
C VAL A 41 1.22 -2.11 -6.67
N LYS A 42 0.57 -2.62 -7.72
CA LYS A 42 0.28 -1.86 -8.93
C LYS A 42 -0.68 -0.71 -8.62
N GLU A 43 -1.76 -0.96 -7.89
CA GLU A 43 -2.70 0.07 -7.45
C GLU A 43 -1.97 1.17 -6.64
N LEU A 44 -1.09 0.78 -5.72
CA LEU A 44 -0.28 1.74 -4.96
C LEU A 44 0.63 2.57 -5.87
N ASN A 45 1.24 1.93 -6.88
CA ASN A 45 2.10 2.59 -7.85
C ASN A 45 1.34 3.56 -8.76
N ASP A 46 0.09 3.27 -9.10
CA ASP A 46 -0.79 4.18 -9.86
C ASP A 46 -1.06 5.48 -9.09
N TYR A 47 -0.98 5.43 -7.75
CA TYR A 47 -1.04 6.60 -6.88
C TYR A 47 0.32 7.29 -6.64
N SER A 48 1.42 6.85 -7.23
CA SER A 48 2.80 7.33 -6.98
C SER A 48 2.97 8.85 -6.96
N TRP A 49 2.24 9.57 -7.81
CA TRP A 49 2.26 11.04 -7.91
C TRP A 49 1.57 11.75 -6.73
N ARG A 50 0.67 11.06 -6.00
CA ARG A 50 -0.07 11.57 -4.83
C ARG A 50 0.48 11.09 -3.50
N LEU A 51 1.41 10.14 -3.51
CA LEU A 51 1.97 9.57 -2.29
C LEU A 51 2.79 10.61 -1.51
N ASP A 52 2.65 10.58 -0.19
CA ASP A 52 3.52 11.32 0.72
C ASP A 52 4.92 10.68 0.80
N LYS A 53 5.84 11.29 1.56
CA LYS A 53 7.22 10.79 1.69
C LYS A 53 7.31 9.38 2.28
N ASN A 54 6.44 9.05 3.24
CA ASN A 54 6.43 7.76 3.90
C ASN A 54 5.81 6.69 3.00
N GLU A 55 4.72 7.01 2.31
CA GLU A 55 4.05 6.13 1.36
C GLU A 55 4.95 5.83 0.16
N LYS A 56 5.67 6.85 -0.37
CA LYS A 56 6.68 6.64 -1.42
C LYS A 56 7.79 5.70 -0.97
N ARG A 57 8.30 5.90 0.24
CA ARG A 57 9.33 5.03 0.81
C ARG A 57 8.81 3.60 0.99
N PHE A 58 7.55 3.44 1.39
CA PHE A 58 6.92 2.13 1.48
C PHE A 58 6.82 1.46 0.10
N LEU A 59 6.33 2.17 -0.92
CA LEU A 59 6.29 1.69 -2.30
C LEU A 59 7.68 1.28 -2.80
N GLU A 60 8.71 2.09 -2.58
CA GLU A 60 10.10 1.75 -2.93
C GLU A 60 10.58 0.46 -2.24
N CYS A 61 10.27 0.28 -0.96
CA CYS A 61 10.59 -0.94 -0.25
C CYS A 61 9.89 -2.16 -0.86
N VAL A 62 8.61 -2.03 -1.20
CA VAL A 62 7.82 -3.13 -1.77
C VAL A 62 8.29 -3.49 -3.19
N LEU A 63 8.60 -2.49 -4.02
CA LEU A 63 9.11 -2.71 -5.38
C LEU A 63 10.51 -3.35 -5.41
N ARG A 64 11.32 -3.20 -4.37
CA ARG A 64 12.62 -3.90 -4.27
C ARG A 64 12.48 -5.41 -4.08
N PHE A 65 11.29 -5.91 -3.79
CA PHE A 65 11.00 -7.35 -3.70
C PHE A 65 10.52 -7.96 -5.02
N GLN A 66 10.40 -7.19 -6.11
CA GLN A 66 10.24 -7.70 -7.48
C GLN A 66 11.58 -8.10 -8.10
#